data_AF-A0A812VM36-F1
#
_entry.id   AF-A0A812VM36-F1
#
_cell.length_a   1.000
_cell.length_b   1.000
_cell.length_c   1.000
_cell.angle_alpha   90.00
_cell.angle_beta   90.00
_cell.angle_gamma   90.00
#
_symmetry.space_group_name_H-M   'P 1'
#
loop_
_entity.id
_entity.type
_entity.pdbx_description
1 polymer ?
#
loop_
_entity_poly.entity_id
_entity_poly.type
_entity_poly.pdbx_seq_one_letter_code
_entity_poly.pdbx_strand_id
1 'polypeptide(L)'
;MTSFDVLDAEMERLKSMSGGGSSLEPILRGFHDAGFQAAVQQFAADRAAHFQATCPDGSQPLIWTQYFNEYRELFEMHLRHILHGLGLTQDTFHELCGYLQEIEENLGDDSENLYGYIKAITSSEDYDAFLQLMFAEVQRQQSLGAGTSQEIEVVVPEGMGPGETLPVDYLGARYELVIPEGYTAGMTFRTSILV
;
A
#
# COMPACT_ATOMS: atom_id res chain seq x y z
N MET A 1 35.93 10.68 17.77
CA MET A 1 35.02 10.36 16.67
C MET A 1 33.63 10.68 17.18
N THR A 2 33.02 11.72 16.64
CA THR A 2 31.66 12.13 16.99
C THR A 2 30.66 11.16 16.37
N SER A 3 29.41 11.12 16.85
CA SER A 3 28.33 10.35 16.19
C SER A 3 28.18 10.77 14.72
N PHE A 4 28.41 12.05 14.41
CA PHE A 4 28.43 12.58 13.06
C PHE A 4 29.53 11.96 12.18
N ASP A 5 30.77 11.84 12.68
CA ASP A 5 31.87 11.21 11.94
C ASP A 5 31.57 9.74 11.59
N VAL A 6 30.82 9.04 12.45
CA VAL A 6 30.39 7.65 12.23
C VAL A 6 29.33 7.61 11.12
N LEU A 7 28.35 8.51 11.19
CA LEU A 7 27.26 8.59 10.21
C LEU A 7 27.80 8.92 8.80
N ASP A 8 28.70 9.89 8.68
CA ASP A 8 29.34 10.25 7.42
C ASP A 8 30.08 9.06 6.81
N ALA A 9 30.81 8.30 7.62
CA ALA A 9 31.52 7.11 7.17
C ALA A 9 30.55 6.02 6.67
N GLU A 10 29.42 5.83 7.35
CA GLU A 10 28.38 4.88 6.92
C GLU A 10 27.67 5.34 5.64
N MET A 11 27.39 6.62 5.49
CA MET A 11 26.79 7.18 4.27
C MET A 11 27.71 7.02 3.06
N GLU A 12 28.99 7.35 3.20
CA GLU A 12 29.97 7.14 2.14
C GLU A 12 30.13 5.64 1.80
N ARG A 13 30.06 4.76 2.80
CA ARG A 13 30.04 3.31 2.58
C ARG A 13 28.81 2.88 1.77
N LEU A 14 27.61 3.30 2.16
CA LEU A 14 26.38 2.98 1.43
C LEU A 14 26.39 3.52 -0.01
N LYS A 15 26.89 4.75 -0.19
CA LYS A 15 27.07 5.38 -1.50
C LYS A 15 28.06 4.61 -2.38
N SER A 16 29.12 4.06 -1.81
CA SER A 16 30.03 3.19 -2.56
C SER A 16 29.37 1.89 -3.06
N MET A 17 28.32 1.42 -2.37
CA MET A 17 27.56 0.21 -2.74
C MET A 17 26.45 0.50 -3.76
N SER A 18 26.00 1.75 -3.89
CA SER A 18 24.86 2.12 -4.74
C SER A 18 25.17 2.04 -6.24
N GLY A 19 26.44 1.98 -6.63
CA GLY A 19 26.84 1.95 -8.04
C GLY A 19 26.61 3.29 -8.76
N GLY A 20 26.60 4.41 -8.01
CA GLY A 20 26.35 5.75 -8.54
C GLY A 20 24.93 6.28 -8.31
N GLY A 21 24.08 5.53 -7.61
CA GLY A 21 22.78 5.99 -7.11
C GLY A 21 22.87 6.68 -5.74
N SER A 22 21.70 6.99 -5.15
CA SER A 22 21.61 7.52 -3.77
C SER A 22 22.25 6.55 -2.76
N SER A 23 22.68 7.10 -1.63
CA SER A 23 23.12 6.32 -0.46
C SER A 23 22.03 5.33 0.03
N LEU A 24 20.76 5.56 -0.30
CA LEU A 24 19.63 4.74 0.13
C LEU A 24 19.27 3.59 -0.82
N GLU A 25 19.85 3.60 -2.01
CA GLU A 25 19.63 2.58 -3.05
C GLU A 25 19.87 1.14 -2.57
N PRO A 26 20.90 0.82 -1.75
CA PRO A 26 21.08 -0.54 -1.24
C PRO A 26 19.89 -1.03 -0.39
N ILE A 27 19.24 -0.13 0.34
CA ILE A 27 18.08 -0.44 1.19
C ILE A 27 16.85 -0.67 0.31
N LEU A 28 16.58 0.23 -0.63
CA LEU A 28 15.48 0.09 -1.59
C LEU A 28 15.58 -1.19 -2.41
N ARG A 29 16.79 -1.53 -2.88
CA ARG A 29 17.05 -2.79 -3.58
C ARG A 29 16.69 -4.01 -2.73
N GLY A 30 16.88 -3.93 -1.41
CA GLY A 30 16.47 -4.98 -0.49
C GLY A 30 14.96 -5.23 -0.49
N PHE A 31 14.13 -4.19 -0.64
CA PHE A 31 12.68 -4.32 -0.78
C PHE A 31 12.26 -4.84 -2.16
N HIS A 32 13.09 -4.65 -3.18
CA HIS A 32 12.90 -5.28 -4.50
C HIS A 32 13.38 -6.73 -4.57
N ASP A 33 13.81 -7.32 -3.44
CA ASP A 33 14.14 -8.74 -3.38
C ASP A 33 12.95 -9.62 -3.79
N ALA A 34 13.20 -10.56 -4.70
CA ALA A 34 12.15 -11.43 -5.23
C ALA A 34 11.49 -12.30 -4.15
N GLY A 35 12.24 -12.68 -3.11
CA GLY A 35 11.72 -13.45 -1.98
C GLY A 35 10.73 -12.63 -1.15
N PHE A 36 11.05 -11.38 -0.85
CA PHE A 36 10.12 -10.47 -0.17
C PHE A 36 8.87 -10.17 -0.99
N GLN A 37 9.03 -9.86 -2.27
CA GLN A 37 7.89 -9.62 -3.17
C GLN A 37 6.96 -10.84 -3.24
N ALA A 38 7.53 -12.05 -3.32
CA ALA A 38 6.74 -13.28 -3.26
C ALA A 38 6.04 -13.46 -1.90
N ALA A 39 6.69 -13.09 -0.78
CA ALA A 39 6.07 -13.16 0.54
C ALA A 39 4.90 -12.19 0.70
N VAL A 40 5.03 -10.95 0.22
CA VAL A 40 3.94 -9.95 0.19
C VAL A 40 2.78 -10.44 -0.69
N GLN A 41 3.10 -10.96 -1.88
CA GLN A 41 2.10 -11.49 -2.81
C GLN A 41 1.35 -12.68 -2.20
N GLN A 42 2.06 -13.60 -1.54
CA GLN A 42 1.45 -14.74 -0.85
C GLN A 42 0.59 -14.28 0.33
N PHE A 43 1.08 -13.33 1.12
CA PHE A 43 0.34 -12.73 2.22
C PHE A 43 -1.02 -12.17 1.76
N ALA A 44 -1.00 -11.41 0.66
CA ALA A 44 -2.21 -10.85 0.07
C ALA A 44 -3.12 -11.96 -0.46
N ALA A 45 -2.56 -12.94 -1.16
CA ALA A 45 -3.33 -14.02 -1.75
C ALA A 45 -4.10 -14.84 -0.70
N ASP A 46 -3.47 -15.15 0.44
CA ASP A 46 -4.07 -15.92 1.53
C ASP A 46 -5.22 -15.19 2.23
N ARG A 47 -5.23 -13.86 2.19
CA ARG A 47 -6.20 -13.02 2.93
C ARG A 47 -7.25 -12.36 2.02
N ALA A 48 -7.06 -12.38 0.70
CA ALA A 48 -7.91 -11.68 -0.26
C ALA A 48 -9.41 -11.99 -0.08
N ALA A 49 -9.78 -13.23 0.23
CA ALA A 49 -11.17 -13.62 0.45
C ALA A 49 -11.88 -12.78 1.54
N HIS A 50 -11.16 -12.30 2.55
CA HIS A 50 -11.70 -11.46 3.62
C HIS A 50 -11.99 -10.01 3.19
N PHE A 51 -11.43 -9.58 2.06
CA PHE A 51 -11.62 -8.24 1.50
C PHE A 51 -12.78 -8.16 0.50
N GLN A 52 -13.44 -9.29 0.22
CA GLN A 52 -14.68 -9.32 -0.57
C GLN A 52 -15.91 -8.88 0.24
N ALA A 53 -15.85 -8.99 1.57
CA ALA A 53 -16.95 -8.66 2.45
C ALA A 53 -16.97 -7.15 2.75
N THR A 54 -17.97 -6.45 2.22
CA THR A 54 -18.27 -5.06 2.61
C THR A 54 -19.35 -5.04 3.69
N CYS A 55 -19.15 -4.26 4.77
CA CYS A 55 -20.23 -4.01 5.71
C CYS A 55 -21.29 -3.10 5.06
N PRO A 56 -22.61 -3.37 5.24
CA PRO A 56 -23.67 -2.56 4.64
C PRO A 56 -23.66 -1.08 5.05
N ASP A 57 -23.02 -0.76 6.18
CA ASP A 57 -22.89 0.59 6.71
C ASP A 57 -21.64 1.33 6.21
N GLY A 58 -20.88 0.72 5.29
CA GLY A 58 -19.61 1.27 4.78
C GLY A 58 -18.44 1.15 5.76
N SER A 59 -18.64 0.55 6.94
CA SER A 59 -17.56 0.28 7.87
C SER A 59 -16.64 -0.82 7.35
N GLN A 60 -15.42 -0.85 7.86
CA GLN A 60 -14.45 -1.89 7.53
C GLN A 60 -14.45 -2.98 8.62
N PRO A 61 -14.41 -4.26 8.24
CA PRO A 61 -14.26 -5.35 9.19
C PRO A 61 -13.00 -5.17 10.07
N LEU A 62 -13.15 -5.35 11.40
CA LEU A 62 -12.03 -5.23 12.35
C LEU A 62 -10.83 -6.12 12.02
N ILE A 63 -11.08 -7.27 11.36
CA ILE A 63 -10.04 -8.19 10.92
C ILE A 63 -9.08 -7.56 9.90
N TRP A 64 -9.51 -6.54 9.13
CA TRP A 64 -8.64 -5.83 8.19
C TRP A 64 -7.54 -5.06 8.92
N THR A 65 -7.86 -4.45 10.07
CA THR A 65 -6.85 -3.80 10.92
C THR A 65 -5.84 -4.81 11.46
N GLN A 66 -6.28 -6.03 11.82
CA GLN A 66 -5.37 -7.09 12.23
C GLN A 66 -4.40 -7.46 11.08
N TYR A 67 -4.92 -7.66 9.87
CA TYR A 67 -4.08 -7.97 8.71
C TYR A 67 -3.13 -6.84 8.35
N PHE A 68 -3.55 -5.58 8.51
CA PHE A 68 -2.64 -4.46 8.32
C PHE A 68 -1.46 -4.48 9.30
N ASN A 69 -1.70 -4.81 10.57
CA ASN A 69 -0.62 -4.95 11.54
C ASN A 69 0.32 -6.11 11.19
N GLU A 70 -0.21 -7.26 10.75
CA GLU A 70 0.61 -8.39 10.28
C GLU A 70 1.44 -8.02 9.03
N TYR A 71 0.87 -7.22 8.11
CA TYR A 71 1.58 -6.69 6.95
C TYR A 71 2.73 -5.76 7.34
N ARG A 72 2.50 -4.87 8.31
CA ARG A 72 3.55 -4.00 8.87
C ARG A 72 4.67 -4.79 9.53
N GLU A 73 4.34 -5.81 10.32
CA GLU A 73 5.32 -6.69 10.94
C GLU A 73 6.19 -7.44 9.91
N LEU A 74 5.58 -7.86 8.78
CA LEU A 74 6.30 -8.47 7.67
C LEU A 74 7.31 -7.50 7.04
N PHE A 75 6.94 -6.24 6.84
CA PHE A 75 7.84 -5.18 6.36
C PHE A 75 8.97 -4.90 7.36
N GLU A 76 8.65 -4.73 8.64
CA GLU A 76 9.63 -4.43 9.69
C GLU A 76 10.64 -5.58 9.88
N MET A 77 10.17 -6.83 9.79
CA MET A 77 11.05 -8.00 9.81
C MET A 77 12.01 -7.99 8.61
N HIS A 78 11.52 -7.66 7.42
CA HIS A 78 12.36 -7.61 6.22
C HIS A 78 13.34 -6.43 6.24
N LEU A 79 12.91 -5.26 6.72
CA LEU A 79 13.78 -4.11 6.94
C LEU A 79 14.95 -4.48 7.87
N ARG A 80 14.66 -5.12 9.01
CA ARG A 80 15.72 -5.60 9.92
C ARG A 80 16.67 -6.59 9.25
N HIS A 81 16.17 -7.45 8.37
CA HIS A 81 17.01 -8.36 7.59
C HIS A 81 17.94 -7.62 6.62
N ILE A 82 17.43 -6.61 5.89
CA ILE A 82 18.21 -5.75 5.00
C ILE A 82 19.29 -5.01 5.79
N LEU A 83 18.91 -4.34 6.89
CA LEU A 83 19.84 -3.58 7.73
C LEU A 83 20.95 -4.48 8.26
N HIS A 84 20.62 -5.66 8.76
CA HIS A 84 21.62 -6.64 9.20
C HIS A 84 22.55 -7.07 8.05
N GLY A 85 22.01 -7.33 6.86
CA GLY A 85 22.81 -7.65 5.66
C GLY A 85 23.76 -6.54 5.24
N LEU A 86 23.40 -5.28 5.52
CA LEU A 86 24.24 -4.11 5.29
C LEU A 86 25.20 -3.81 6.46
N GLY A 87 25.13 -4.55 7.57
CA GLY A 87 25.91 -4.27 8.78
C GLY A 87 25.44 -3.03 9.55
N LEU A 88 24.20 -2.59 9.34
CA LEU A 88 23.59 -1.46 10.02
C LEU A 88 22.75 -1.94 11.21
N THR A 89 22.80 -1.18 12.31
CA THR A 89 21.87 -1.36 13.43
C THR A 89 20.61 -0.53 13.20
N GLN A 90 19.53 -0.88 13.89
CA GLN A 90 18.28 -0.11 13.83
C GLN A 90 18.47 1.32 14.37
N ASP A 91 19.27 1.50 15.41
CA ASP A 91 19.59 2.83 15.97
C ASP A 91 20.36 3.67 14.95
N THR A 92 21.38 3.10 14.29
CA THR A 92 22.12 3.78 13.22
C THR A 92 21.20 4.18 12.06
N PHE A 93 20.25 3.31 11.72
CA PHE A 93 19.27 3.61 10.67
C PHE A 93 18.33 4.76 11.07
N HIS A 94 17.87 4.81 12.32
CA HIS A 94 17.07 5.93 12.82
C HIS A 94 17.85 7.24 12.83
N GLU A 95 19.12 7.21 13.24
CA GLU A 95 20.01 8.39 13.16
C GLU A 95 20.16 8.88 11.71
N LEU A 96 20.33 7.96 10.76
CA LEU A 96 20.38 8.28 9.32
C LEU A 96 19.08 8.93 8.83
N CYS A 97 17.92 8.39 9.20
CA CYS A 97 16.63 8.99 8.84
C CYS A 97 16.48 10.40 9.42
N GLY A 98 16.87 10.61 10.68
CA GLY A 98 16.83 11.93 11.31
C GLY A 98 17.76 12.93 10.60
N TYR A 99 18.95 12.50 10.22
CA TYR A 99 19.90 13.32 9.46
C TYR A 99 19.36 13.70 8.07
N LEU A 100 18.77 12.75 7.36
CA LEU A 100 18.17 13.00 6.04
C LEU A 100 17.01 14.00 6.12
N GLN A 101 16.17 13.88 7.16
CA GLN A 101 15.11 14.85 7.40
C GLN A 101 15.68 16.26 7.68
N GLU A 102 16.75 16.38 8.45
CA GLU A 102 17.41 17.66 8.70
C GLU A 102 18.01 18.27 7.42
N ILE A 103 18.58 17.45 6.54
CA ILE A 103 19.04 17.90 5.21
C ILE A 103 17.88 18.46 4.40
N GLU A 104 16.75 17.74 4.35
CA GLU A 104 15.55 18.13 3.61
C GLU A 104 15.03 19.50 4.07
N GLU A 105 14.88 19.68 5.38
CA GLU A 105 14.40 20.92 6.00
C GLU A 105 15.33 22.11 5.72
N ASN A 106 16.64 21.87 5.61
CA ASN A 106 17.65 22.92 5.43
C ASN A 106 17.95 23.26 3.96
N LEU A 107 17.97 22.28 3.05
CA LEU A 107 18.36 22.50 1.66
C LEU A 107 17.16 22.85 0.75
N GLY A 108 15.94 22.43 1.12
CA GLY A 108 14.72 22.72 0.35
C GLY A 108 14.72 22.16 -1.08
N ASP A 109 15.70 21.32 -1.43
CA ASP A 109 15.86 20.68 -2.73
C ASP A 109 15.93 19.17 -2.54
N ASP A 110 15.13 18.42 -3.30
CA ASP A 110 15.02 16.95 -3.23
C ASP A 110 16.22 16.29 -3.93
N SER A 111 17.41 16.63 -3.45
CA SER A 111 18.69 16.34 -4.10
C SER A 111 19.04 14.85 -4.18
N GLU A 112 18.35 13.98 -3.42
CA GLU A 112 18.55 12.52 -3.43
C GLU A 112 17.29 11.68 -3.71
N ASN A 113 16.18 12.28 -4.20
CA ASN A 113 14.88 11.60 -4.26
C ASN A 113 14.48 11.01 -2.89
N LEU A 114 14.74 11.79 -1.85
CA LEU A 114 14.48 11.42 -0.47
C LEU A 114 12.99 11.19 -0.26
N TYR A 115 12.13 11.98 -0.93
CA TYR A 115 10.69 11.75 -0.89
C TYR A 115 10.30 10.38 -1.45
N GLY A 116 10.89 9.98 -2.59
CA GLY A 116 10.64 8.66 -3.17
C GLY A 116 11.08 7.55 -2.23
N TYR A 117 12.22 7.74 -1.57
CA TYR A 117 12.71 6.81 -0.55
C TYR A 117 11.79 6.73 0.66
N ILE A 118 11.51 7.87 1.32
CA ILE A 118 10.66 7.95 2.51
C ILE A 118 9.31 7.31 2.19
N LYS A 119 8.69 7.69 1.07
CA LYS A 119 7.43 7.10 0.63
C LYS A 119 7.51 5.59 0.44
N ALA A 120 8.62 5.06 -0.08
CA ALA A 120 8.80 3.63 -0.26
C ALA A 120 8.99 2.89 1.08
N ILE A 121 9.73 3.45 2.03
CA ILE A 121 9.93 2.81 3.34
C ILE A 121 8.74 2.98 4.28
N THR A 122 7.96 4.06 4.13
CA THR A 122 6.73 4.30 4.90
C THR A 122 5.49 3.74 4.22
N SER A 123 5.60 3.11 3.04
CA SER A 123 4.44 2.53 2.37
C SER A 123 3.76 1.43 3.19
N SER A 124 4.49 0.80 4.13
CA SER A 124 3.91 -0.15 5.08
C SER A 124 2.96 0.50 6.09
N GLU A 125 3.13 1.80 6.35
CA GLU A 125 2.30 2.59 7.28
C GLU A 125 1.06 3.19 6.59
N ASP A 126 1.00 3.14 5.27
CA ASP A 126 -0.14 3.64 4.49
C ASP A 126 -1.24 2.57 4.40
N TYR A 127 -2.27 2.75 5.23
CA TYR A 127 -3.41 1.85 5.27
C TYR A 127 -4.21 1.84 3.96
N ASP A 128 -4.30 2.97 3.25
CA ASP A 128 -5.02 3.05 1.98
C ASP A 128 -4.24 2.30 0.89
N ALA A 129 -2.91 2.43 0.86
CA ALA A 129 -2.06 1.64 -0.03
C ALA A 129 -2.18 0.13 0.25
N PHE A 130 -2.27 -0.26 1.52
CA PHE A 130 -2.55 -1.64 1.91
C PHE A 130 -3.92 -2.12 1.39
N LEU A 131 -4.98 -1.33 1.52
CA LEU A 131 -6.30 -1.69 0.98
C LEU A 131 -6.26 -1.84 -0.54
N GLN A 132 -5.57 -0.94 -1.25
CA GLN A 132 -5.38 -1.04 -2.70
C GLN A 132 -4.67 -2.34 -3.10
N LEU A 133 -3.61 -2.73 -2.37
CA LEU A 133 -2.92 -4.01 -2.58
C LEU A 133 -3.89 -5.19 -2.41
N MET A 134 -4.66 -5.20 -1.32
CA MET A 134 -5.60 -6.30 -1.03
C MET A 134 -6.73 -6.37 -2.06
N PHE A 135 -7.29 -5.24 -2.48
CA PHE A 135 -8.34 -5.22 -3.51
C PHE A 135 -7.83 -5.58 -4.90
N ALA A 136 -6.63 -5.11 -5.28
CA ALA A 136 -6.00 -5.54 -6.52
C ALA A 136 -5.80 -7.06 -6.55
N GLU A 137 -5.44 -7.65 -5.40
CA GLU A 137 -5.31 -9.09 -5.27
C GLU A 137 -6.66 -9.83 -5.38
N VAL A 138 -7.74 -9.29 -4.77
CA VAL A 138 -9.09 -9.84 -4.96
C VAL A 138 -9.47 -9.86 -6.44
N GLN A 139 -9.29 -8.75 -7.14
CA GLN A 139 -9.58 -8.65 -8.59
C GLN A 139 -8.74 -9.64 -9.40
N ARG A 140 -7.44 -9.78 -9.06
CA ARG A 140 -6.55 -10.75 -9.70
C ARG A 140 -7.06 -12.18 -9.52
N GLN A 141 -7.53 -12.55 -8.33
CA GLN A 141 -8.08 -13.90 -8.08
C GLN A 141 -9.41 -14.13 -8.81
N GLN A 142 -10.26 -13.12 -8.89
CA GLN A 142 -11.54 -13.20 -9.60
C GLN A 142 -11.34 -13.33 -11.12
N SER A 143 -10.44 -12.56 -11.72
CA SER A 143 -10.14 -12.64 -13.16
C SER A 143 -9.56 -13.99 -13.61
N LEU A 144 -8.83 -14.69 -12.73
CA LEU A 144 -8.38 -16.07 -12.96
C LEU A 144 -9.54 -17.07 -12.97
N GLY A 145 -10.64 -16.76 -12.30
CA GLY A 145 -11.89 -17.50 -12.30
C GLY A 145 -12.81 -17.09 -13.45
N ALA A 146 -12.34 -17.11 -14.70
CA ALA A 146 -13.12 -16.98 -15.94
C ALA A 146 -14.39 -16.09 -15.87
N GLY A 147 -14.24 -14.76 -15.92
CA GLY A 147 -15.28 -13.82 -16.33
C GLY A 147 -16.57 -13.86 -15.51
N THR A 148 -16.49 -14.15 -14.21
CA THR A 148 -17.66 -14.15 -13.34
C THR A 148 -18.14 -12.73 -13.12
N SER A 149 -19.33 -12.42 -13.66
CA SER A 149 -20.06 -11.24 -13.24
C SER A 149 -20.38 -11.33 -11.75
N GLN A 150 -20.08 -10.30 -10.96
CA GLN A 150 -20.38 -10.26 -9.54
C GLN A 150 -21.66 -9.45 -9.30
N GLU A 151 -22.62 -10.02 -8.58
CA GLU A 151 -23.79 -9.27 -8.14
C GLU A 151 -23.42 -8.40 -6.93
N ILE A 152 -23.74 -7.12 -7.03
CA ILE A 152 -23.58 -6.13 -5.95
C ILE A 152 -24.93 -5.49 -5.63
N GLU A 153 -25.11 -5.12 -4.36
CA GLU A 153 -26.27 -4.35 -3.89
C GLU A 153 -25.89 -2.88 -3.76
N VAL A 154 -26.66 -1.99 -4.40
CA VAL A 154 -26.36 -0.57 -4.50
C VAL A 154 -27.54 0.23 -3.97
N VAL A 155 -27.26 1.14 -3.02
CA VAL A 155 -28.25 2.07 -2.47
C VAL A 155 -28.27 3.34 -3.32
N VAL A 156 -29.46 3.78 -3.73
CA VAL A 156 -29.64 5.03 -4.48
C VAL A 156 -29.49 6.22 -3.51
N PRO A 157 -28.53 7.14 -3.73
CA PRO A 157 -28.37 8.32 -2.88
C PRO A 157 -29.56 9.28 -2.96
N GLU A 158 -29.68 10.16 -1.96
CA GLU A 158 -30.68 11.24 -2.00
C GLU A 158 -30.45 12.18 -3.20
N GLY A 159 -31.54 12.58 -3.84
CA GLY A 159 -31.51 13.46 -5.01
C GLY A 159 -31.24 12.77 -6.34
N MET A 160 -30.96 11.46 -6.36
CA MET A 160 -30.80 10.69 -7.60
C MET A 160 -32.05 9.88 -7.95
N GLY A 161 -32.27 9.66 -9.25
CA GLY A 161 -33.45 8.98 -9.77
C GLY A 161 -33.18 8.03 -10.94
N PRO A 162 -34.21 7.30 -11.42
CA PRO A 162 -34.08 6.39 -12.54
C PRO A 162 -33.47 7.01 -13.79
N GLY A 163 -32.57 6.27 -14.45
CA GLY A 163 -31.86 6.69 -15.65
C GLY A 163 -30.62 7.55 -15.41
N GLU A 164 -30.39 8.03 -14.18
CA GLU A 164 -29.16 8.74 -13.83
C GLU A 164 -27.99 7.77 -13.60
N THR A 165 -26.78 8.27 -13.84
CA THR A 165 -25.53 7.51 -13.64
C THR A 165 -24.99 7.73 -12.22
N LEU A 166 -24.85 6.64 -11.49
CA LEU A 166 -24.35 6.58 -10.12
C LEU A 166 -22.91 6.01 -10.12
N PRO A 167 -21.91 6.78 -9.68
CA PRO A 167 -20.58 6.24 -9.43
C PRO A 167 -20.59 5.36 -8.17
N VAL A 168 -20.12 4.13 -8.29
CA VAL A 168 -19.99 3.18 -7.18
C VAL A 168 -18.55 2.71 -7.08
N ASP A 169 -17.93 2.93 -5.92
CA ASP A 169 -16.61 2.39 -5.63
C ASP A 169 -16.76 0.98 -5.05
N TYR A 170 -16.23 -0.02 -5.77
CA TYR A 170 -16.28 -1.42 -5.39
C TYR A 170 -14.91 -2.06 -5.58
N LEU A 171 -14.37 -2.68 -4.51
CA LEU A 171 -13.02 -3.27 -4.50
C LEU A 171 -11.96 -2.32 -5.07
N GLY A 172 -11.97 -1.05 -4.67
CA GLY A 172 -11.00 -0.03 -5.11
C GLY A 172 -11.13 0.43 -6.57
N ALA A 173 -12.11 -0.07 -7.32
CA ALA A 173 -12.42 0.39 -8.68
C ALA A 173 -13.74 1.16 -8.70
N ARG A 174 -13.81 2.19 -9.56
CA ARG A 174 -15.00 3.01 -9.74
C ARG A 174 -15.81 2.52 -10.93
N TYR A 175 -17.06 2.14 -10.69
CA TYR A 175 -18.02 1.71 -11.69
C TYR A 175 -19.09 2.78 -11.91
N GLU A 176 -19.52 2.96 -13.15
CA GLU A 176 -20.64 3.83 -13.49
C GLU A 176 -21.88 2.97 -13.76
N LEU A 177 -22.85 3.04 -12.84
CA LEU A 177 -24.06 2.22 -12.88
C LEU A 177 -25.27 3.10 -13.19
N VAL A 178 -26.19 2.62 -14.03
CA VAL A 178 -27.43 3.33 -14.32
C VAL A 178 -28.52 2.88 -13.35
N ILE A 179 -29.20 3.82 -12.70
CA ILE A 179 -30.30 3.52 -11.77
C ILE A 179 -31.48 2.94 -12.57
N PRO A 180 -31.93 1.70 -12.29
CA PRO A 180 -33.05 1.11 -13.02
C PRO A 180 -34.38 1.84 -12.76
N GLU A 181 -35.34 1.67 -13.67
CA GLU A 181 -36.70 2.21 -13.49
C GLU A 181 -37.35 1.70 -12.19
N GLY A 182 -38.04 2.60 -11.49
CA GLY A 182 -38.76 2.29 -10.25
C GLY A 182 -37.92 2.38 -8.97
N TYR A 183 -36.62 2.63 -9.06
CA TYR A 183 -35.74 2.84 -7.89
C TYR A 183 -35.53 4.32 -7.62
N THR A 184 -35.84 4.76 -6.40
CA THR A 184 -35.66 6.15 -5.96
C THR A 184 -34.68 6.23 -4.79
N ALA A 185 -34.27 7.45 -4.42
CA ALA A 185 -33.50 7.73 -3.21
C ALA A 185 -33.86 6.83 -2.01
N GLY A 186 -32.85 6.20 -1.42
CA GLY A 186 -32.95 5.30 -0.26
C GLY A 186 -33.29 3.84 -0.60
N MET A 187 -33.63 3.50 -1.85
CA MET A 187 -33.87 2.12 -2.27
C MET A 187 -32.57 1.40 -2.65
N THR A 188 -32.54 0.07 -2.50
CA THR A 188 -31.42 -0.78 -2.89
C THR A 188 -31.78 -1.62 -4.12
N PHE A 189 -30.92 -1.66 -5.13
CA PHE A 189 -31.05 -2.57 -6.28
C PHE A 189 -29.85 -3.49 -6.41
N ARG A 190 -30.05 -4.64 -7.07
CA ARG A 190 -28.97 -5.57 -7.43
C ARG A 190 -28.57 -5.36 -8.87
N THR A 191 -27.26 -5.35 -9.12
CA THR A 191 -26.72 -5.30 -10.48
C THR A 191 -25.48 -6.15 -10.59
N SER A 192 -25.17 -6.60 -11.80
CA SER A 192 -24.00 -7.40 -12.10
C SER A 192 -22.91 -6.52 -12.67
N ILE A 193 -21.74 -6.51 -12.03
CA ILE A 193 -20.53 -5.87 -12.57
C ILE A 193 -19.60 -6.91 -13.16
N LEU A 194 -18.93 -6.56 -14.24
CA LEU A 194 -17.83 -7.33 -14.79
C LEU A 194 -16.57 -6.96 -14.03
N VAL A 195 -15.97 -7.95 -13.38
CA VAL A 195 -14.73 -7.83 -12.59
C VAL A 195 -13.58 -8.51 -13.32
#